data_AF-A0AAN6RWY5-F1
#
_entry.id   AF-A0AAN6RWY5-F1
#
_cell.length_a   1.000
_cell.length_b   1.000
_cell.length_c   1.000
_cell.angle_alpha   90.00
_cell.angle_beta   90.00
_cell.angle_gamma   90.00
#
_symmetry.space_group_name_H-M   'P 1'
#
loop_
_entity.id
_entity.type
_entity.pdbx_description
1 polymer ?
#
loop_
_entity_poly.entity_id
_entity_poly.type
_entity_poly.pdbx_seq_one_letter_code
_entity_poly.pdbx_strand_id
1 'polypeptide(L)'
;MVLCEMDPVCGASVARITSSRWLLSSLMVVEKVDGPEAKPPGAIAHWQDGDGIFCLRNRSTDDSELAAGDSKADGIHEAGISAAVWRLGQNTIVKVHSWIEDVEMEAEKIPFAAEKAPEVPVPDVLYAWVDHDLNRSFLIMKRVEGEILEKALPKLSPLQRAQIANDVAQFCVNLAVNISTRL
;
A
#
# COMPACT_ATOMS: atom_id res chain seq x y z
N MET A 1 -23.72 9.08 -1.58
CA MET A 1 -22.34 8.92 -1.07
C MET A 1 -21.76 10.32 -0.94
N VAL A 2 -21.79 10.88 0.26
CA VAL A 2 -21.15 12.17 0.53
C VAL A 2 -19.66 11.87 0.56
N LEU A 3 -18.90 12.43 -0.38
CA LEU A 3 -17.45 12.48 -0.25
C LEU A 3 -17.18 13.35 0.97
N CYS A 4 -16.89 12.71 2.11
CA CYS A 4 -16.50 13.43 3.30
C CYS A 4 -15.21 14.18 2.95
N GLU A 5 -15.23 15.50 3.06
CA GLU A 5 -14.06 16.33 2.82
C GLU A 5 -13.02 15.92 3.89
N MET A 6 -11.94 15.27 3.45
CA MET A 6 -10.91 14.75 4.34
C MET A 6 -9.97 15.90 4.69
N ASP A 7 -9.85 16.22 5.98
CA ASP A 7 -8.86 17.18 6.49
C ASP A 7 -7.90 16.49 7.47
N PRO A 8 -6.59 16.44 7.16
CA PRO A 8 -5.96 16.82 5.89
C PRO A 8 -6.36 15.88 4.73
N VAL A 9 -5.94 16.11 3.48
CA VAL A 9 -6.21 15.14 2.39
C VAL A 9 -5.38 13.86 2.54
N CYS A 10 -5.78 12.77 1.87
CA CYS A 10 -5.02 11.50 1.88
C CYS A 10 -3.54 11.70 1.56
N GLY A 11 -3.20 12.56 0.57
CA GLY A 11 -1.83 12.89 0.17
C GLY A 11 -0.91 13.51 1.25
N ALA A 12 -1.42 13.81 2.45
CA ALA A 12 -0.62 14.28 3.59
C ALA A 12 -0.33 13.18 4.63
N SER A 13 -0.77 11.94 4.39
CA SER A 13 -0.71 10.86 5.39
C SER A 13 0.66 10.23 5.62
N VAL A 14 1.55 10.34 4.65
CA VAL A 14 2.91 9.80 4.76
C VAL A 14 3.86 10.94 4.54
N ALA A 15 4.84 11.09 5.42
CA ALA A 15 5.84 12.14 5.32
C ALA A 15 7.24 11.58 5.60
N ARG A 16 8.18 11.82 4.70
CA ARG A 16 9.58 11.47 4.92
C ARG A 16 10.24 12.54 5.79
N ILE A 17 10.77 12.13 6.95
CA ILE A 17 11.48 13.03 7.87
C ILE A 17 12.98 13.03 7.56
N THR A 18 13.55 11.85 7.36
CA THR A 18 14.95 11.65 6.97
C THR A 18 15.05 10.64 5.84
N SER A 19 16.24 10.39 5.30
CA SER A 19 16.46 9.35 4.27
C SER A 19 16.11 7.93 4.74
N SER A 20 15.98 7.72 6.05
CA SER A 20 15.71 6.42 6.66
C SER A 20 14.48 6.41 7.57
N ARG A 21 13.69 7.48 7.64
CA ARG A 21 12.55 7.57 8.56
C ARG A 21 11.35 8.26 7.93
N TRP A 22 10.18 7.62 8.08
CA TRP A 22 8.89 8.10 7.58
C TRP A 22 7.85 8.10 8.70
N LEU A 23 7.05 9.16 8.78
CA LEU A 23 5.81 9.17 9.55
C LEU A 23 4.71 8.59 8.66
N LEU A 24 3.97 7.63 9.20
CA LEU A 24 2.77 7.09 8.59
C LEU A 24 1.63 7.38 9.58
N SER A 25 0.75 8.32 9.21
CA SER A 25 -0.35 8.74 10.06
C SER A 25 0.10 9.47 11.35
N SER A 26 -0.81 9.74 12.27
CA SER A 26 -0.47 10.20 13.62
C SER A 26 0.16 9.11 14.49
N LEU A 27 0.02 7.83 14.11
CA LEU A 27 0.21 6.68 14.99
C LEU A 27 1.53 5.95 14.77
N MET A 28 2.08 5.94 13.56
CA MET A 28 3.14 5.00 13.18
C MET A 28 4.38 5.68 12.60
N VAL A 29 5.52 5.03 12.79
CA VAL A 29 6.80 5.40 12.20
C VAL A 29 7.40 4.18 11.52
N VAL A 30 7.93 4.38 10.31
CA VAL A 30 8.77 3.40 9.64
C VAL A 30 10.21 3.88 9.63
N GLU A 31 11.14 3.00 9.98
CA GLU A 31 12.57 3.26 10.00
C GLU A 31 13.33 2.19 9.21
N LYS A 32 14.27 2.62 8.35
CA LYS A 32 15.27 1.75 7.73
C LYS A 32 16.46 1.62 8.68
N VAL A 33 16.85 0.40 9.00
CA VAL A 33 17.98 0.08 9.89
C VAL A 33 19.01 -0.81 9.19
N ASP A 34 20.28 -0.64 9.56
CA ASP A 34 21.43 -1.32 8.96
C ASP A 34 21.70 -2.69 9.61
N GLY A 35 20.69 -3.55 9.62
CA GLY A 35 20.80 -4.94 10.05
C GLY A 35 19.92 -5.32 11.26
N PRO A 36 19.81 -6.61 11.57
CA PRO A 36 18.80 -7.13 12.52
C PRO A 36 18.99 -6.62 13.95
N GLU A 37 20.24 -6.39 14.35
CA GLU A 37 20.60 -5.95 15.71
C GLU A 37 20.21 -4.49 15.99
N ALA A 38 19.98 -3.70 14.93
CA ALA A 38 19.56 -2.31 15.03
C ALA A 38 18.03 -2.13 15.06
N LYS A 39 17.26 -3.23 15.17
CA LYS A 39 15.80 -3.18 15.26
C LYS A 39 15.36 -2.38 16.49
N PRO A 40 14.54 -1.32 16.33
CA PRO A 40 14.12 -0.52 17.46
C PRO A 40 13.24 -1.33 18.43
N PRO A 41 13.33 -1.09 19.75
CA PRO A 41 12.44 -1.70 20.72
C PRO A 41 10.99 -1.32 20.40
N GLY A 42 10.08 -2.29 20.50
CA GLY A 42 8.65 -2.07 20.21
C GLY A 42 8.27 -2.09 18.73
N ALA A 43 9.15 -2.58 17.84
CA ALA A 43 8.79 -2.82 16.44
C ALA A 43 7.67 -3.88 16.32
N ILE A 44 6.58 -3.47 15.69
CA ILE A 44 5.35 -4.23 15.47
C ILE A 44 5.51 -5.17 14.28
N ALA A 45 6.13 -4.68 13.20
CA ALA A 45 6.42 -5.44 12.00
C ALA A 45 7.81 -5.07 11.48
N HIS A 46 8.44 -5.99 10.75
CA HIS A 46 9.68 -5.71 10.04
C HIS A 46 9.79 -6.58 8.79
N TRP A 47 10.50 -6.06 7.79
CA TRP A 47 10.73 -6.76 6.54
C TRP A 47 12.05 -6.32 5.89
N GLN A 48 12.60 -7.19 5.05
CA GLN A 48 13.74 -6.85 4.21
C GLN A 48 13.23 -6.18 2.93
N ASP A 49 13.85 -5.07 2.53
CA ASP A 49 13.64 -4.46 1.22
C ASP A 49 14.97 -3.87 0.70
N GLY A 50 15.44 -4.38 -0.43
CA GLY A 50 16.77 -4.11 -0.94
C GLY A 50 17.85 -4.52 0.06
N ASP A 51 18.74 -3.58 0.36
CA ASP A 51 19.88 -3.75 1.27
C ASP A 51 19.56 -3.45 2.75
N GLY A 52 18.33 -3.04 3.07
CA GLY A 52 17.95 -2.63 4.43
C GLY A 52 16.80 -3.43 5.03
N ILE A 53 16.71 -3.34 6.36
CA ILE A 53 15.56 -3.83 7.11
C ILE A 53 14.70 -2.63 7.46
N PHE A 54 13.42 -2.70 7.14
CA PHE A 54 12.43 -1.70 7.52
C PHE A 54 11.69 -2.20 8.75
N CYS A 55 11.49 -1.31 9.72
CA CYS A 55 10.80 -1.58 10.97
C CYS A 55 9.64 -0.61 11.13
N LEU A 56 8.44 -1.15 11.35
CA LEU A 56 7.25 -0.39 11.73
C LEU A 56 7.10 -0.41 13.25
N ARG A 57 6.86 0.75 13.85
CA ARG A 57 6.57 0.88 15.28
C ARG A 57 5.54 1.97 15.53
N ASN A 58 4.96 1.95 16.72
CA ASN A 58 4.18 3.08 17.21
C ASN A 58 5.07 4.32 17.33
N ARG A 59 4.46 5.48 17.12
CA ARG A 59 5.05 6.78 17.36
C ARG A 59 5.30 6.97 18.86
N SER A 60 6.46 7.53 19.19
CA SER A 60 6.84 7.92 20.54
C SER A 60 6.69 9.44 20.73
N THR A 61 6.80 9.91 21.98
CA THR A 61 6.79 11.35 22.29
C THR A 61 7.88 12.11 21.54
N ASP A 62 9.06 11.50 21.39
CA ASP A 62 10.22 12.11 20.73
C ASP A 62 9.99 12.31 19.23
N ASP A 63 9.12 11.49 18.62
CA ASP A 63 8.76 11.64 17.21
C ASP A 63 7.79 12.81 16.98
N SER A 64 7.11 13.31 18.01
CA SER A 64 6.23 14.48 17.93
C SER A 64 6.99 15.79 17.77
N GLU A 65 8.27 15.82 18.17
CA GLU A 65 9.16 16.97 18.02
C GLU A 65 9.85 17.02 16.65
N LEU A 66 9.69 15.99 15.82
CA LEU A 66 10.28 15.93 14.49
C LEU A 66 9.63 16.96 13.56
N ALA A 67 10.46 17.62 12.75
CA ALA A 67 10.01 18.59 11.75
C ALA A 67 8.92 17.98 10.85
N ALA A 68 8.00 18.83 10.38
CA ALA A 68 7.01 18.45 9.37
C ALA A 68 7.77 17.86 8.18
N GLY A 69 7.69 16.53 8.01
CA GLY A 69 8.38 15.83 6.94
C GLY A 69 7.84 16.24 5.56
N ASP A 70 8.51 15.79 4.52
CA ASP A 70 8.05 16.01 3.14
C ASP A 70 7.02 14.94 2.78
N SER A 71 5.75 15.35 2.61
CA SER A 71 4.66 14.44 2.23
C SER A 71 4.61 14.11 0.74
N LYS A 72 5.29 14.89 -0.09
CA LYS A 72 5.43 14.63 -1.52
C LYS A 72 6.61 13.71 -1.82
N ALA A 73 7.58 13.66 -0.90
CA ALA A 73 8.67 12.71 -0.99
C ALA A 73 8.13 11.28 -1.11
N ASP A 74 8.63 10.56 -2.10
CA ASP A 74 8.31 9.16 -2.37
C ASP A 74 6.85 8.87 -2.78
N GLY A 75 6.02 9.90 -2.99
CA GLY A 75 4.68 9.75 -3.57
C GLY A 75 4.74 9.19 -4.99
N ILE A 76 3.99 8.11 -5.25
CA ILE A 76 3.87 7.48 -6.58
C ILE A 76 2.57 7.93 -7.26
N HIS A 77 1.48 8.04 -6.50
CA HIS A 77 0.16 8.32 -7.05
C HIS A 77 -0.74 8.97 -5.99
N GLU A 78 -1.59 9.88 -6.44
CA GLU A 78 -2.64 10.50 -5.64
C GLU A 78 -3.94 10.47 -6.47
N ALA A 79 -4.96 9.82 -5.93
CA ALA A 79 -6.26 9.63 -6.57
C ALA A 79 -7.30 10.51 -5.86
N GLY A 80 -7.24 11.82 -6.17
CA GLY A 80 -8.12 12.81 -5.55
C GLY A 80 -7.87 12.94 -4.04
N ILE A 81 -8.95 13.05 -3.27
CA ILE A 81 -8.87 13.31 -1.82
C ILE A 81 -8.85 12.05 -0.96
N SER A 82 -9.21 10.89 -1.52
CA SER A 82 -9.56 9.67 -0.78
C SER A 82 -8.51 8.57 -0.86
N ALA A 83 -7.49 8.72 -1.71
CA ALA A 83 -6.48 7.68 -1.89
C ALA A 83 -5.12 8.24 -2.33
N ALA A 84 -4.05 7.71 -1.77
CA ALA A 84 -2.69 8.03 -2.18
C ALA A 84 -1.74 6.86 -1.91
N VAL A 85 -0.63 6.81 -2.66
CA VAL A 85 0.33 5.71 -2.64
C VAL A 85 1.75 6.26 -2.59
N TRP A 86 2.56 5.73 -1.67
CA TRP A 86 3.98 6.04 -1.52
C TRP A 86 4.83 4.82 -1.72
N ARG A 87 6.07 5.04 -2.16
CA ARG A 87 7.13 4.04 -2.13
C ARG A 87 7.86 4.10 -0.79
N LEU A 88 8.11 2.95 -0.19
CA LEU A 88 9.12 2.81 0.85
C LEU A 88 10.23 1.91 0.32
N GLY A 89 11.48 2.36 0.38
CA GLY A 89 12.58 1.56 -0.16
C GLY A 89 12.46 1.29 -1.66
N GLN A 90 12.74 0.04 -2.06
CA GLN A 90 12.82 -0.36 -3.46
C GLN A 90 11.52 -1.05 -3.92
N ASN A 91 11.03 -2.01 -3.14
CA ASN A 91 9.92 -2.88 -3.49
C ASN A 91 8.73 -2.79 -2.52
N THR A 92 8.76 -1.90 -1.53
CA THR A 92 7.64 -1.70 -0.61
C THR A 92 6.80 -0.49 -1.03
N ILE A 93 5.48 -0.59 -0.87
CA ILE A 93 4.56 0.53 -1.05
C ILE A 93 3.61 0.65 0.13
N VAL A 94 3.20 1.89 0.41
CA VAL A 94 2.16 2.23 1.38
C VAL A 94 0.99 2.79 0.61
N LYS A 95 -0.16 2.15 0.74
CA LYS A 95 -1.44 2.69 0.27
C LYS A 95 -2.19 3.28 1.45
N VAL A 96 -2.75 4.46 1.24
CA VAL A 96 -3.62 5.11 2.21
C VAL A 96 -4.94 5.41 1.54
N HIS A 97 -6.03 4.94 2.12
CA HIS A 97 -7.39 5.22 1.65
C HIS A 97 -8.24 5.80 2.78
N SER A 98 -9.22 6.63 2.44
CA SER A 98 -10.31 6.97 3.35
C SER A 98 -10.99 5.69 3.86
N TRP A 99 -11.22 5.63 5.15
CA TRP A 99 -11.86 4.51 5.81
C TRP A 99 -13.31 4.85 6.14
N ILE A 100 -14.18 3.85 6.02
CA ILE A 100 -15.59 3.90 6.39
C ILE A 100 -15.82 2.69 7.28
N GLU A 101 -16.52 2.92 8.39
CA GLU A 101 -16.92 1.85 9.31
C GLU A 101 -17.69 0.75 8.55
N ASP A 102 -17.49 -0.50 8.98
CA ASP A 102 -18.06 -1.71 8.38
C ASP A 102 -17.64 -2.03 6.93
N VAL A 103 -16.71 -1.28 6.33
CA VAL A 103 -16.13 -1.63 5.03
C VAL A 103 -14.82 -2.40 5.23
N GLU A 104 -14.80 -3.65 4.75
CA GLU A 104 -13.59 -4.49 4.75
C GLU A 104 -12.42 -3.80 4.06
N MET A 105 -11.25 -3.91 4.68
CA MET A 105 -10.01 -3.33 4.16
C MET A 105 -9.51 -4.10 2.94
N GLU A 106 -8.72 -3.43 2.09
CA GLU A 106 -8.07 -4.08 0.96
C GLU A 106 -7.17 -5.26 1.40
N ALA A 107 -6.50 -5.12 2.55
CA ALA A 107 -5.68 -6.16 3.16
C ALA A 107 -6.44 -7.48 3.37
N GLU A 108 -7.73 -7.41 3.71
CA GLU A 108 -8.58 -8.56 4.00
C GLU A 108 -9.08 -9.24 2.71
N LYS A 109 -9.12 -8.49 1.60
CA LYS A 109 -9.57 -8.97 0.29
C LYS A 109 -8.47 -9.62 -0.53
N ILE A 110 -7.20 -9.26 -0.27
CA ILE A 110 -6.04 -9.83 -0.98
C ILE A 110 -5.97 -11.37 -0.86
N PRO A 111 -6.10 -11.99 0.33
CA PRO A 111 -6.12 -13.45 0.45
C PRO A 111 -7.26 -14.11 -0.35
N PHE A 112 -8.44 -13.49 -0.38
CA PHE A 112 -9.56 -13.98 -1.17
C PHE A 112 -9.24 -13.96 -2.68
N ALA A 113 -8.66 -12.87 -3.18
CA ALA A 113 -8.23 -12.79 -4.58
C ALA A 113 -7.17 -13.86 -4.91
N ALA A 114 -6.20 -14.08 -4.02
CA ALA A 114 -5.17 -15.12 -4.17
C ALA A 114 -5.78 -16.53 -4.24
N GLU A 115 -6.80 -16.81 -3.43
CA GLU A 115 -7.49 -18.09 -3.41
C GLU A 115 -8.30 -18.33 -4.69
N LYS A 116 -8.98 -17.29 -5.19
CA LYS A 116 -9.93 -17.43 -6.31
C LYS A 116 -9.32 -17.26 -7.70
N ALA A 117 -8.17 -16.61 -7.80
CA ALA A 117 -7.42 -16.43 -9.04
C ALA A 117 -5.92 -16.63 -8.77
N PRO A 118 -5.48 -17.84 -8.38
CA PRO A 118 -4.09 -18.13 -8.02
C PRO A 118 -3.09 -17.90 -9.15
N GLU A 119 -3.56 -17.86 -10.40
CA GLU A 119 -2.76 -17.52 -11.57
C GLU A 119 -2.41 -16.03 -11.68
N VAL A 120 -3.12 -15.16 -10.94
CA VAL A 120 -2.85 -13.72 -10.90
C VAL A 120 -2.01 -13.40 -9.66
N PRO A 121 -0.78 -12.88 -9.82
CA PRO A 121 0.03 -12.51 -8.66
C PRO A 121 -0.63 -11.35 -7.90
N VAL A 122 -0.80 -11.54 -6.59
CA VAL A 122 -1.26 -10.51 -5.66
C VAL A 122 -0.10 -10.01 -4.79
N PRO A 123 -0.18 -8.79 -4.23
CA PRO A 123 0.87 -8.27 -3.36
C PRO A 123 0.92 -8.99 -2.00
N ASP A 124 2.13 -9.14 -1.44
CA ASP A 124 2.32 -9.62 -0.07
C ASP A 124 1.98 -8.49 0.92
N VAL A 125 0.95 -8.68 1.74
CA VAL A 125 0.61 -7.76 2.83
C VAL A 125 1.65 -7.88 3.95
N LEU A 126 2.29 -6.76 4.29
CA LEU A 126 3.26 -6.68 5.37
C LEU A 126 2.62 -6.22 6.68
N TYR A 127 1.75 -5.21 6.60
CA TYR A 127 0.99 -4.72 7.74
C TYR A 127 -0.18 -3.84 7.28
N ALA A 128 -1.28 -3.84 8.03
CA ALA A 128 -2.42 -2.97 7.78
C ALA A 128 -3.05 -2.50 9.09
N TRP A 129 -3.56 -1.27 9.12
CA TRP A 129 -4.28 -0.72 10.28
C TRP A 129 -5.23 0.40 9.86
N VAL A 130 -6.09 0.78 10.79
CA VAL A 130 -6.95 1.96 10.68
C VAL A 130 -6.46 3.03 11.64
N ASP A 131 -6.29 4.24 11.14
CA ASP A 131 -6.16 5.46 11.93
C ASP A 131 -7.55 6.10 12.05
N HIS A 132 -8.21 5.86 13.19
CA HIS A 132 -9.58 6.34 13.44
C HIS A 132 -9.64 7.86 13.59
N ASP A 133 -8.59 8.50 14.09
CA ASP A 133 -8.54 9.96 14.23
C ASP A 133 -8.55 10.64 12.86
N LEU A 134 -7.86 10.03 11.89
CA LEU A 134 -7.80 10.52 10.52
C LEU A 134 -8.84 9.89 9.58
N ASN A 135 -9.65 8.95 10.06
CA ASN A 135 -10.55 8.09 9.28
C ASN A 135 -9.87 7.50 8.03
N ARG A 136 -8.73 6.83 8.24
CA ARG A 136 -7.94 6.24 7.14
C ARG A 136 -7.54 4.81 7.41
N SER A 137 -7.47 4.03 6.34
CA SER A 137 -6.82 2.73 6.33
C SER A 137 -5.45 2.86 5.68
N PHE A 138 -4.47 2.18 6.27
CA PHE A 138 -3.11 2.09 5.78
C PHE A 138 -2.81 0.63 5.45
N LEU A 139 -2.16 0.42 4.32
CA LEU A 139 -1.72 -0.90 3.86
C LEU A 139 -0.28 -0.82 3.38
N ILE A 140 0.62 -1.48 4.11
CA ILE A 140 2.01 -1.70 3.72
C ILE A 140 2.08 -3.05 3.03
N MET A 141 2.61 -3.09 1.82
CA MET A 141 2.73 -4.32 1.05
C MET A 141 3.95 -4.31 0.13
N LYS A 142 4.41 -5.51 -0.24
CA LYS A 142 5.39 -5.65 -1.31
C LYS A 142 4.72 -5.41 -2.66
N ARG A 143 5.43 -4.72 -3.53
CA ARG A 143 5.04 -4.49 -4.91
C ARG A 143 5.11 -5.81 -5.68
N VAL A 144 4.07 -6.09 -6.47
CA VAL A 144 4.12 -7.12 -7.51
C VAL A 144 5.03 -6.65 -8.63
N GLU A 145 6.05 -7.45 -8.96
CA GLU A 145 6.98 -7.13 -10.04
C GLU A 145 6.27 -7.13 -11.39
N GLY A 146 6.52 -6.10 -12.20
CA GLY A 146 5.91 -5.98 -13.52
C GLY A 146 5.99 -4.59 -14.10
N GLU A 147 5.76 -4.52 -15.42
CA GLU A 147 5.55 -3.28 -16.16
C GLU A 147 4.04 -3.01 -16.27
N ILE A 148 3.62 -1.77 -16.05
CA ILE A 148 2.21 -1.40 -16.23
C ILE A 148 1.82 -1.58 -17.70
N LEU A 149 0.63 -2.14 -17.96
CA LEU A 149 0.20 -2.50 -19.31
C LEU A 149 0.26 -1.31 -20.27
N GLU A 150 -0.06 -0.10 -19.82
CA GLU A 150 0.05 1.13 -20.63
C GLU A 150 1.46 1.34 -21.22
N LYS A 151 2.52 1.09 -20.43
CA LYS A 151 3.91 1.21 -20.89
C LYS A 151 4.34 0.05 -21.76
N ALA A 152 3.82 -1.15 -21.50
CA ALA A 152 4.12 -2.34 -22.27
C ALA A 152 3.40 -2.34 -23.64
N LEU A 153 2.18 -1.78 -23.71
CA LEU A 153 1.26 -1.89 -24.85
C LEU A 153 1.90 -1.56 -26.20
N PRO A 154 2.72 -0.49 -26.36
CA PRO A 154 3.38 -0.19 -27.62
C PRO A 154 4.37 -1.26 -28.09
N LYS A 155 4.94 -2.04 -27.17
CA LYS A 155 5.95 -3.08 -27.43
C LYS A 155 5.33 -4.44 -27.77
N LEU A 156 4.04 -4.62 -27.50
CA LEU A 156 3.34 -5.89 -27.69
C LEU A 156 2.91 -6.09 -29.14
N SER A 157 3.13 -7.31 -29.65
CA SER A 157 2.57 -7.77 -30.92
C SER A 157 1.03 -7.89 -30.85
N PRO A 158 0.33 -7.86 -31.99
CA PRO A 158 -1.12 -8.08 -32.02
C PRO A 158 -1.56 -9.37 -31.34
N LEU A 159 -0.79 -10.46 -31.49
CA LEU A 159 -1.06 -11.74 -30.85
C LEU A 159 -0.98 -11.64 -29.32
N GLN A 160 0.08 -11.02 -28.80
CA GLN A 160 0.23 -10.82 -27.34
C GLN A 160 -0.89 -9.95 -26.77
N ARG A 161 -1.31 -8.90 -27.48
CA ARG A 161 -2.43 -8.06 -27.05
C ARG A 161 -3.74 -8.85 -26.99
N ALA A 162 -3.99 -9.71 -27.97
CA ALA A 162 -5.17 -10.57 -27.99
C ALA A 162 -5.14 -11.61 -26.85
N GLN A 163 -3.97 -12.19 -26.58
CA GLN A 163 -3.78 -13.11 -25.45
C GLN A 163 -4.05 -12.42 -24.11
N ILE A 164 -3.44 -11.27 -23.84
CA ILE A 164 -3.65 -10.51 -22.61
C ILE A 164 -5.13 -10.12 -22.46
N ALA A 165 -5.80 -9.72 -23.55
CA ALA A 165 -7.23 -9.40 -23.50
C ALA A 165 -8.08 -10.62 -23.12
N ASN A 166 -7.76 -11.80 -23.64
CA ASN A 166 -8.43 -13.05 -23.27
C ASN A 166 -8.18 -13.42 -21.80
N ASP A 167 -6.94 -13.28 -21.33
CA ASP A 167 -6.57 -13.58 -19.94
C ASP A 167 -7.33 -12.65 -18.97
N VAL A 168 -7.35 -11.35 -19.24
CA VAL A 168 -8.10 -10.37 -18.43
C VAL A 168 -9.60 -10.69 -18.44
N ALA A 169 -10.18 -11.04 -19.59
CA ALA A 169 -11.58 -11.42 -19.67
C ALA A 169 -11.87 -12.67 -18.82
N GLN A 170 -11.00 -13.68 -18.85
CA GLN A 170 -11.14 -14.88 -18.05
C GLN A 170 -11.06 -14.59 -16.54
N PHE A 171 -10.12 -13.74 -16.11
CA PHE A 171 -10.01 -13.33 -14.72
C PHE A 171 -11.27 -12.60 -14.23
N CYS A 172 -11.81 -11.69 -15.05
CA CYS A 172 -13.07 -11.01 -14.74
C CYS A 172 -14.24 -11.99 -14.57
N VAL A 173 -14.35 -13.00 -15.44
CA VAL A 173 -15.38 -14.04 -15.34
C VAL A 173 -15.20 -14.86 -14.05
N ASN A 174 -13.98 -15.31 -13.77
CA ASN A 174 -13.66 -16.11 -12.58
C ASN A 174 -14.01 -15.35 -11.30
N LEU A 175 -13.60 -14.09 -11.19
CA LEU A 175 -13.90 -13.25 -10.02
C LEU A 175 -15.40 -13.00 -9.88
N ALA A 176 -16.10 -12.68 -10.97
CA ALA A 176 -17.55 -12.43 -10.93
C ALA A 176 -18.35 -13.64 -10.42
N VAL A 177 -18.03 -14.85 -10.89
CA VAL A 177 -18.68 -16.11 -10.44
C VAL A 177 -18.43 -16.36 -8.96
N ASN A 178 -17.21 -16.12 -8.47
CA ASN A 178 -16.86 -16.33 -7.07
C ASN A 178 -17.50 -15.31 -6.12
N ILE A 179 -17.82 -14.11 -6.61
CA ILE A 179 -18.48 -13.07 -5.81
C ILE A 179 -19.99 -13.26 -5.82
N SER A 180 -20.60 -13.69 -6.94
CA SER A 180 -22.06 -13.88 -7.02
C SER A 180 -22.58 -15.07 -6.21
N THR A 181 -21.73 -16.03 -5.86
CA THR A 181 -22.09 -17.21 -5.04
C THR A 181 -22.10 -16.95 -3.54
N ARG A 182 -21.70 -15.74 -3.12
CA ARG A 182 -21.74 -15.27 -1.72
C ARG A 182 -22.95 -14.37 -1.39
N LEU A 183 -23.77 -14.02 -2.39
CA LEU A 183 -25.05 -13.31 -2.23
C LEU A 183 -26.20 -14.31 -2.23
#